data_AF-A0A1X6N4F7-F1
#
_entry.id   AF-A0A1X6N4F7-F1
#
_cell.length_a   1.000
_cell.length_b   1.000
_cell.length_c   1.000
_cell.angle_alpha   90.00
_cell.angle_beta   90.00
_cell.angle_gamma   90.00
#
_symmetry.space_group_name_H-M   'P 1'
#
loop_
_entity.id
_entity.type
_entity.pdbx_description
1 polymer ?
#
loop_
_entity_poly.entity_id
_entity_poly.type
_entity_poly.pdbx_seq_one_letter_code
_entity_poly.pdbx_strand_id
1 'polypeptide(L)'
;MPSALILIADGTEEMEFTITYDTLVRAGIVCTSAYVPAQDAPEADKTALSFATCSRGLKIVPDTLFSPQAAVPEHYDLLVVPGGAKGAQTIAQSVPVQHLVRRYLQEEKYVGMICAGSLAAQTSKLPRQPLTSHPSVQAELEKDFEYSDAPVVVSGKLVTRCVRARGLRLLMSTARKLTPPTVPPPRDPAPLLRVLCTAVVQDWRTGTAFPFALTLVELLCGAAARAEVAGPMVFPAGTFA
;
A
#
# COMPACT_ATOMS: atom_id res chain seq x y z
N MET A 1 -21.52 8.42 -1.02
CA MET A 1 -20.19 8.30 -0.37
C MET A 1 -19.45 7.21 -1.11
N PRO A 2 -18.19 7.42 -1.49
CA PRO A 2 -17.43 6.40 -2.22
C PRO A 2 -17.23 5.13 -1.39
N SER A 3 -17.10 4.00 -2.05
CA SER A 3 -16.77 2.71 -1.42
C SER A 3 -15.49 2.10 -2.00
N ALA A 4 -14.75 1.36 -1.17
CA ALA A 4 -13.47 0.74 -1.53
C ALA A 4 -13.42 -0.73 -1.10
N LEU A 5 -12.91 -1.58 -1.99
CA LEU A 5 -12.56 -2.97 -1.72
C LEU A 5 -11.04 -3.09 -1.59
N ILE A 6 -10.56 -3.50 -0.43
CA ILE A 6 -9.14 -3.68 -0.14
C ILE A 6 -8.84 -5.18 -0.05
N LEU A 7 -8.04 -5.70 -0.98
CA LEU A 7 -7.67 -7.11 -0.97
C LEU A 7 -6.62 -7.38 0.11
N ILE A 8 -6.71 -8.56 0.74
CA ILE A 8 -5.71 -9.04 1.68
C ILE A 8 -5.47 -10.53 1.45
N ALA A 9 -4.23 -10.98 1.57
CA ALA A 9 -3.84 -12.39 1.49
C ALA A 9 -2.76 -12.68 2.53
N ASP A 10 -2.45 -13.95 2.73
CA ASP A 10 -1.28 -14.32 3.53
C ASP A 10 0.00 -13.73 2.94
N GLY A 11 0.75 -13.05 3.79
CA GLY A 11 1.97 -12.34 3.42
C GLY A 11 1.75 -10.98 2.77
N THR A 12 0.53 -10.42 2.82
CA THR A 12 0.28 -9.00 2.56
C THR A 12 1.10 -8.15 3.53
N GLU A 13 1.64 -7.02 3.05
CA GLU A 13 2.32 -6.04 3.90
C GLU A 13 1.29 -5.31 4.76
N GLU A 14 1.38 -5.51 6.07
CA GLU A 14 0.40 -5.06 7.05
C GLU A 14 0.24 -3.54 7.12
N MET A 15 1.31 -2.77 6.90
CA MET A 15 1.27 -1.31 7.01
C MET A 15 0.69 -0.69 5.76
N GLU A 16 1.04 -1.19 4.57
CA GLU A 16 0.43 -0.79 3.31
C GLU A 16 -1.08 -1.04 3.34
N PHE A 17 -1.51 -2.19 3.87
CA PHE A 17 -2.93 -2.49 4.06
C PHE A 17 -3.59 -1.58 5.09
N THR A 18 -3.09 -1.55 6.33
CA THR A 18 -3.75 -0.82 7.44
C THR A 18 -3.74 0.69 7.25
N ILE A 19 -2.65 1.29 6.77
CA ILE A 19 -2.58 2.73 6.51
C ILE A 19 -3.55 3.11 5.39
N THR A 20 -3.62 2.31 4.32
CA THR A 20 -4.57 2.59 3.24
C THR A 20 -6.00 2.49 3.74
N TYR A 21 -6.35 1.41 4.44
CA TYR A 21 -7.69 1.22 5.00
C TYR A 21 -8.08 2.36 5.96
N ASP A 22 -7.24 2.66 6.96
CA ASP A 22 -7.50 3.70 7.96
C ASP A 22 -7.63 5.09 7.33
N THR A 23 -6.75 5.44 6.38
CA THR A 23 -6.78 6.75 5.72
C THR A 23 -8.05 6.92 4.88
N LEU A 24 -8.50 5.87 4.18
CA LEU A 24 -9.74 5.91 3.40
C LEU A 24 -10.97 6.05 4.33
N VAL A 25 -11.01 5.32 5.44
CA VAL A 25 -12.08 5.43 6.45
C VAL A 25 -12.14 6.85 7.04
N ARG A 26 -10.99 7.46 7.35
CA ARG A 26 -10.92 8.87 7.82
C ARG A 26 -11.50 9.86 6.81
N ALA A 27 -11.45 9.55 5.51
CA ALA A 27 -12.05 10.35 4.44
C ALA A 27 -13.56 10.10 4.26
N GLY A 28 -14.18 9.27 5.10
CA GLY A 28 -15.58 8.88 4.98
C GLY A 28 -15.86 7.86 3.87
N ILE A 29 -14.83 7.18 3.35
CA ILE A 29 -14.97 6.14 2.33
C ILE A 29 -15.37 4.83 3.02
N VAL A 30 -16.41 4.18 2.52
CA VAL A 30 -16.89 2.89 3.05
C VAL A 30 -15.93 1.79 2.58
N CYS A 31 -15.17 1.22 3.50
CA CYS A 31 -14.15 0.22 3.18
C CYS A 31 -14.59 -1.19 3.54
N THR A 32 -14.32 -2.14 2.64
CA THR A 32 -14.48 -3.59 2.87
C THR A 32 -13.16 -4.27 2.57
N SER A 33 -12.67 -5.09 3.48
CA SER A 33 -11.50 -5.95 3.26
C SER A 33 -11.90 -7.36 2.86
N ALA A 34 -11.27 -7.89 1.81
CA ALA A 34 -11.60 -9.21 1.27
C ALA A 34 -10.37 -10.13 1.20
N TYR A 35 -10.48 -11.29 1.86
CA TYR A 35 -9.41 -12.28 1.90
C TYR A 35 -9.34 -13.10 0.61
N VAL A 36 -8.21 -13.01 -0.08
CA VAL A 36 -7.90 -13.81 -1.26
C VAL A 36 -7.09 -15.03 -0.84
N PRO A 37 -7.68 -16.24 -0.81
CA PRO A 37 -6.96 -17.45 -0.48
C PRO A 37 -5.96 -17.82 -1.59
N ALA A 38 -4.86 -18.47 -1.23
CA ALA A 38 -3.96 -19.07 -2.20
C ALA A 38 -4.67 -20.18 -3.00
N GLN A 39 -4.26 -20.40 -4.25
CA GLN A 39 -4.90 -21.40 -5.12
C GLN A 39 -4.80 -22.81 -4.55
N ASP A 40 -3.66 -23.11 -3.92
CA ASP A 40 -3.33 -24.36 -3.25
C ASP A 40 -3.71 -24.40 -1.75
N ALA A 41 -4.39 -23.36 -1.25
CA ALA A 41 -4.84 -23.34 0.14
C ALA A 41 -5.85 -24.48 0.43
N PRO A 42 -5.83 -25.04 1.66
CA PRO A 42 -6.85 -25.98 2.13
C PRO A 42 -8.27 -25.45 1.91
N GLU A 43 -9.21 -26.36 1.61
CA GLU A 43 -10.60 -25.98 1.33
C GLU A 43 -11.27 -25.26 2.52
N ALA A 44 -10.86 -25.60 3.74
CA ALA A 44 -11.29 -24.91 4.95
C ALA A 44 -10.94 -23.41 4.92
N ASP A 45 -9.76 -23.05 4.43
CA ASP A 45 -9.29 -21.65 4.36
C ASP A 45 -9.95 -20.86 3.20
N LYS A 46 -10.60 -21.57 2.26
CA LYS A 46 -11.36 -20.98 1.15
C LYS A 46 -12.83 -20.76 1.50
N THR A 47 -13.34 -21.43 2.54
CA THR A 47 -14.76 -21.47 2.88
C THR A 47 -15.07 -20.87 4.24
N ALA A 48 -14.10 -20.83 5.16
CA ALA A 48 -14.23 -20.21 6.47
C ALA A 48 -13.39 -18.93 6.55
N LEU A 49 -14.03 -17.83 6.98
CA LEU A 49 -13.32 -16.58 7.22
C LEU A 49 -12.47 -16.71 8.50
N SER A 50 -11.15 -16.60 8.33
CA SER A 50 -10.16 -16.58 9.40
C SER A 50 -9.35 -15.29 9.32
N PHE A 51 -8.17 -15.24 9.95
CA PHE A 51 -7.22 -14.15 9.80
C PHE A 51 -6.25 -14.40 8.64
N ALA A 52 -5.81 -13.34 7.99
CA ALA A 52 -4.61 -13.33 7.16
C ALA A 52 -3.37 -13.17 8.03
N THR A 53 -2.34 -13.98 7.82
CA THR A 53 -1.03 -13.79 8.44
C THR A 53 -0.16 -12.91 7.54
N CYS A 54 -0.01 -11.63 7.90
CA CYS A 54 0.74 -10.63 7.16
C CYS A 54 2.26 -10.90 7.13
N SER A 55 2.98 -10.11 6.33
CA SER A 55 4.39 -10.34 5.99
C SER A 55 5.35 -10.39 7.19
N ARG A 56 5.04 -9.68 8.30
CA ARG A 56 5.82 -9.73 9.55
C ARG A 56 5.09 -10.44 10.69
N GLY A 57 4.06 -11.22 10.37
CA GLY A 57 3.34 -12.08 11.32
C GLY A 57 2.18 -11.41 12.04
N LEU A 58 1.85 -10.15 11.72
CA LEU A 58 0.59 -9.55 12.17
C LEU A 58 -0.58 -10.36 11.63
N LYS A 59 -1.60 -10.60 12.46
CA LYS A 59 -2.81 -11.31 12.07
C LYS A 59 -3.96 -10.32 11.94
N ILE A 60 -4.54 -10.22 10.76
CA ILE A 60 -5.66 -9.32 10.48
C ILE A 60 -6.88 -10.16 10.10
N VAL A 61 -8.00 -9.95 10.79
CA VAL A 61 -9.29 -10.53 10.40
C VAL A 61 -9.89 -9.64 9.32
N PRO A 62 -10.08 -10.13 8.08
CA PRO A 62 -10.78 -9.40 7.02
C PRO A 62 -12.29 -9.34 7.28
N ASP A 63 -12.96 -8.40 6.64
CA ASP A 63 -14.41 -8.24 6.74
C ASP A 63 -15.15 -9.38 6.03
N THR A 64 -14.58 -9.91 4.94
CA THR A 64 -15.19 -10.99 4.15
C THR A 64 -14.17 -11.89 3.46
N LEU A 65 -14.62 -13.06 3.02
CA LEU A 65 -13.89 -13.87 2.03
C LEU A 65 -14.07 -13.24 0.65
N PHE A 66 -13.02 -13.27 -0.16
CA PHE A 66 -13.10 -12.78 -1.53
C PHE A 66 -14.06 -13.64 -2.35
N SER A 67 -15.13 -13.00 -2.84
CA SER A 67 -16.08 -13.56 -3.80
C SER A 67 -16.06 -12.70 -5.06
N PRO A 68 -15.74 -13.27 -6.24
CA PRO A 68 -15.76 -12.54 -7.51
C PRO A 68 -17.11 -11.91 -7.85
N GLN A 69 -18.21 -12.48 -7.35
CA GLN A 69 -19.58 -12.00 -7.57
C GLN A 69 -19.91 -10.81 -6.67
N ALA A 70 -19.34 -10.75 -5.46
CA ALA A 70 -19.57 -9.65 -4.54
C ALA A 70 -18.59 -8.48 -4.74
N ALA A 71 -17.40 -8.75 -5.29
CA ALA A 71 -16.29 -7.82 -5.45
C ALA A 71 -16.35 -6.92 -6.70
N VAL A 72 -17.52 -6.84 -7.35
CA VAL A 72 -17.70 -6.22 -8.66
C VAL A 72 -17.72 -4.68 -8.62
N PRO A 73 -17.40 -3.98 -9.72
CA PRO A 73 -17.28 -2.51 -9.74
C PRO A 73 -18.60 -1.76 -9.49
N GLU A 74 -19.74 -2.43 -9.59
CA GLU A 74 -21.06 -1.87 -9.24
C GLU A 74 -21.21 -1.63 -7.74
N HIS A 75 -20.44 -2.33 -6.90
CA HIS A 75 -20.47 -2.20 -5.45
C HIS A 75 -19.37 -1.30 -4.88
N TYR A 76 -18.29 -1.08 -5.64
CA TYR A 76 -17.11 -0.37 -5.17
C TYR A 76 -16.57 0.60 -6.22
N ASP A 77 -16.16 1.79 -5.76
CA ASP A 77 -15.53 2.81 -6.60
C ASP A 77 -14.02 2.63 -6.73
N LEU A 78 -13.43 1.84 -5.86
CA LEU A 78 -11.99 1.61 -5.76
C LEU A 78 -11.68 0.15 -5.41
N LEU A 79 -10.78 -0.46 -6.19
CA LEU A 79 -10.12 -1.72 -5.84
C LEU A 79 -8.67 -1.45 -5.42
N VAL A 80 -8.25 -1.92 -4.25
CA VAL A 80 -6.87 -1.79 -3.77
C VAL A 80 -6.16 -3.13 -3.72
N VAL A 81 -4.95 -3.17 -4.28
CA VAL A 81 -4.00 -4.29 -4.23
C VAL A 81 -2.76 -3.88 -3.44
N PRO A 82 -2.68 -4.26 -2.14
CA PRO A 82 -1.49 -4.04 -1.33
C PRO A 82 -0.27 -4.86 -1.81
N GLY A 83 0.91 -4.50 -1.31
CA GLY A 83 2.13 -5.25 -1.52
C GLY A 83 2.35 -6.38 -0.52
N GLY A 84 3.64 -6.63 -0.25
CA GLY A 84 4.12 -7.84 0.44
C GLY A 84 4.37 -8.94 -0.57
N ALA A 85 5.59 -9.49 -0.61
CA ALA A 85 6.03 -10.35 -1.71
C ALA A 85 5.10 -11.55 -1.95
N LYS A 86 4.74 -12.27 -0.88
CA LYS A 86 3.84 -13.42 -0.95
C LYS A 86 2.39 -13.00 -1.21
N GLY A 87 1.87 -12.01 -0.46
CA GLY A 87 0.48 -11.58 -0.60
C GLY A 87 0.18 -10.99 -1.98
N ALA A 88 1.07 -10.13 -2.49
CA ALA A 88 0.97 -9.57 -3.83
C ALA A 88 1.03 -10.65 -4.91
N GLN A 89 1.89 -11.66 -4.77
CA GLN A 89 1.95 -12.79 -5.70
C GLN A 89 0.63 -13.56 -5.71
N THR A 90 0.08 -13.91 -4.54
CA THR A 90 -1.20 -14.61 -4.41
C THR A 90 -2.33 -13.82 -5.08
N ILE A 91 -2.42 -12.52 -4.82
CA ILE A 91 -3.45 -11.65 -5.39
C ILE A 91 -3.27 -11.51 -6.91
N ALA A 92 -2.05 -11.26 -7.39
CA ALA A 92 -1.75 -11.08 -8.81
C ALA A 92 -1.98 -12.36 -9.63
N GLN A 93 -1.77 -13.54 -9.04
CA GLN A 93 -2.00 -14.83 -9.71
C GLN A 93 -3.46 -15.29 -9.68
N SER A 94 -4.33 -14.63 -8.91
CA SER A 94 -5.76 -14.94 -8.86
C SER A 94 -6.45 -14.52 -10.16
N VAL A 95 -6.86 -15.49 -10.99
CA VAL A 95 -7.58 -15.24 -12.25
C VAL A 95 -8.84 -14.39 -12.05
N PRO A 96 -9.69 -14.63 -11.02
CA PRO A 96 -10.82 -13.74 -10.78
C PRO A 96 -10.43 -12.30 -10.45
N VAL A 97 -9.32 -12.08 -9.70
CA VAL A 97 -8.80 -10.73 -9.45
C VAL A 97 -8.34 -10.08 -10.75
N GLN A 98 -7.65 -10.82 -11.63
CA GLN A 98 -7.22 -10.30 -12.94
C GLN A 98 -8.39 -9.88 -13.83
N HIS A 99 -9.52 -10.59 -13.75
CA HIS A 99 -10.75 -10.18 -14.41
C HIS A 99 -11.35 -8.93 -13.79
N LEU A 100 -11.41 -8.85 -12.46
CA LEU A 100 -11.93 -7.67 -11.77
C LEU A 100 -11.09 -6.43 -12.03
N VAL A 101 -9.76 -6.50 -11.95
CA VAL A 101 -8.87 -5.35 -12.25
C VAL A 101 -9.19 -4.74 -13.62
N ARG A 102 -9.37 -5.58 -14.65
CA ARG A 102 -9.79 -5.11 -15.98
C ARG A 102 -11.18 -4.50 -15.97
N ARG A 103 -12.16 -5.14 -15.31
CA ARG A 103 -13.53 -4.62 -15.21
C ARG A 103 -13.60 -3.27 -14.51
N TYR A 104 -12.90 -3.07 -13.39
CA TYR A 104 -12.86 -1.77 -12.69
C TYR A 104 -12.40 -0.66 -13.63
N LEU A 105 -11.30 -0.88 -14.36
CA LEU A 105 -10.79 0.11 -15.29
C LEU A 105 -11.71 0.34 -16.49
N GLN A 106 -12.34 -0.71 -17.02
CA GLN A 106 -13.34 -0.60 -18.11
C GLN A 106 -14.60 0.16 -17.69
N GLU A 107 -14.98 0.08 -16.43
CA GLU A 107 -16.15 0.75 -15.85
C GLU A 107 -15.79 2.09 -15.18
N GLU A 108 -14.62 2.66 -15.53
CA GLU A 108 -14.14 3.96 -15.06
C GLU A 108 -13.99 4.08 -13.52
N LYS A 109 -13.83 2.93 -12.84
CA LYS A 109 -13.51 2.83 -11.41
C LYS A 109 -12.01 2.80 -11.18
N TYR A 110 -11.60 3.25 -10.00
CA TYR A 110 -10.18 3.32 -9.66
C TYR A 110 -9.61 1.96 -9.27
N VAL A 111 -8.35 1.72 -9.66
CA VAL A 111 -7.54 0.61 -9.16
C VAL A 111 -6.26 1.17 -8.57
N GLY A 112 -6.05 0.94 -7.28
CA GLY A 112 -4.84 1.31 -6.55
C GLY A 112 -3.93 0.10 -6.36
N MET A 113 -2.64 0.21 -6.72
CA MET A 113 -1.64 -0.83 -6.46
C MET A 113 -0.40 -0.24 -5.79
N ILE A 114 0.13 -0.90 -4.77
CA ILE A 114 1.30 -0.40 -4.03
C ILE A 114 2.38 -1.47 -3.93
N CYS A 115 3.65 -1.04 -4.01
CA CYS A 115 4.81 -1.90 -3.80
C CYS A 115 4.88 -3.06 -4.81
N ALA A 116 4.84 -4.31 -4.35
CA ALA A 116 4.78 -5.50 -5.19
C ALA A 116 3.38 -5.76 -5.76
N GLY A 117 2.33 -5.13 -5.21
CA GLY A 117 0.95 -5.24 -5.69
C GLY A 117 0.78 -4.82 -7.15
N SER A 118 1.67 -3.94 -7.66
CA SER A 118 1.70 -3.55 -9.07
C SER A 118 1.93 -4.72 -10.05
N LEU A 119 2.38 -5.89 -9.59
CA LEU A 119 2.42 -7.11 -10.41
C LEU A 119 1.04 -7.48 -10.96
N ALA A 120 -0.04 -7.15 -10.24
CA ALA A 120 -1.40 -7.36 -10.71
C ALA A 120 -1.70 -6.62 -12.02
N ALA A 121 -1.02 -5.51 -12.33
CA ALA A 121 -1.18 -4.83 -13.60
C ALA A 121 -0.71 -5.69 -14.78
N GLN A 122 0.44 -6.34 -14.64
CA GLN A 122 1.00 -7.21 -15.68
C GLN A 122 0.20 -8.50 -15.82
N THR A 123 -0.10 -9.18 -14.72
CA THR A 123 -0.86 -10.44 -14.77
C THR A 123 -2.29 -10.24 -15.28
N SER A 124 -2.87 -9.05 -15.05
CA SER A 124 -4.16 -8.65 -15.63
C SER A 124 -4.08 -8.20 -17.09
N LYS A 125 -2.87 -8.19 -17.69
CA LYS A 125 -2.61 -7.77 -19.08
C LYS A 125 -3.14 -6.37 -19.39
N LEU A 126 -2.90 -5.44 -18.47
CA LEU A 126 -3.25 -4.04 -18.70
C LEU A 126 -2.45 -3.47 -19.88
N PRO A 127 -3.01 -2.50 -20.63
CA PRO A 127 -2.30 -1.86 -21.72
C PRO A 127 -1.06 -1.12 -21.20
N ARG A 128 -0.05 -0.98 -22.07
CA ARG A 128 1.15 -0.18 -21.80
C ARG A 128 0.75 1.24 -21.41
N GLN A 129 1.12 1.66 -20.22
CA GLN A 129 0.83 2.98 -19.65
C GLN A 129 1.82 3.29 -18.52
N PRO A 130 1.87 4.54 -18.02
CA PRO A 130 2.71 4.90 -16.88
C PRO A 130 2.37 4.10 -15.62
N LEU A 131 3.40 3.56 -14.97
CA LEU A 131 3.26 2.98 -13.63
C LEU A 131 4.55 3.05 -12.82
N THR A 132 4.45 2.75 -11.53
CA THR A 132 5.61 2.50 -10.67
C THR A 132 5.37 1.30 -9.73
N SER A 133 6.41 0.81 -9.07
CA SER A 133 6.33 -0.38 -8.19
C SER A 133 7.50 -0.43 -7.20
N HIS A 134 7.53 -1.43 -6.32
CA HIS A 134 8.75 -1.70 -5.54
C HIS A 134 9.90 -2.13 -6.48
N PRO A 135 11.16 -1.70 -6.25
CA PRO A 135 12.30 -2.03 -7.12
C PRO A 135 12.50 -3.53 -7.39
N SER A 136 12.08 -4.40 -6.47
CA SER A 136 12.21 -5.86 -6.63
C SER A 136 11.38 -6.44 -7.79
N VAL A 137 10.34 -5.74 -8.24
CA VAL A 137 9.47 -6.17 -9.35
C VAL A 137 9.59 -5.24 -10.57
N GLN A 138 10.51 -4.28 -10.54
CA GLN A 138 10.70 -3.30 -11.61
C GLN A 138 11.08 -3.96 -12.94
N ALA A 139 12.09 -4.84 -12.92
CA ALA A 139 12.62 -5.48 -14.13
C ALA A 139 11.57 -6.33 -14.88
N GLU A 140 10.55 -6.78 -14.17
CA GLU A 140 9.42 -7.50 -14.75
C GLU A 140 8.42 -6.54 -15.39
N LEU A 141 8.10 -5.42 -14.74
CA LEU A 141 7.10 -4.45 -15.20
C LEU A 141 7.61 -3.50 -16.30
N GLU A 142 8.90 -3.14 -16.31
CA GLU A 142 9.46 -2.19 -17.29
C GLU A 142 9.43 -2.72 -18.74
N LYS A 143 9.24 -4.03 -18.91
CA LYS A 143 9.06 -4.67 -20.23
C LYS A 143 7.74 -4.25 -20.87
N ASP A 144 6.68 -4.23 -20.07
CA ASP A 144 5.30 -4.07 -20.55
C ASP A 144 4.74 -2.65 -20.33
N PHE A 145 5.36 -1.85 -19.46
CA PHE A 145 4.84 -0.55 -19.02
C PHE A 145 5.86 0.59 -19.14
N GLU A 146 5.37 1.83 -19.09
CA GLU A 146 6.20 3.04 -19.03
C GLU A 146 6.61 3.29 -17.58
N TYR A 147 7.73 2.71 -17.17
CA TYR A 147 8.17 2.74 -15.78
C TYR A 147 8.60 4.14 -15.35
N SER A 148 8.10 4.60 -14.21
CA SER A 148 8.44 5.89 -13.61
C SER A 148 9.05 5.73 -12.22
N ASP A 149 10.07 6.52 -11.93
CA ASP A 149 10.69 6.65 -10.61
C ASP A 149 9.89 7.55 -9.64
N ALA A 150 8.78 8.14 -10.11
CA ALA A 150 7.93 8.97 -9.29
C ALA A 150 7.39 8.19 -8.07
N PRO A 151 7.21 8.85 -6.92
CA PRO A 151 6.73 8.18 -5.72
C PRO A 151 5.35 7.58 -5.95
N VAL A 152 4.40 8.36 -6.48
CA VAL A 152 3.06 7.92 -6.88
C VAL A 152 2.90 8.24 -8.36
N VAL A 153 2.33 7.32 -9.12
CA VAL A 153 1.97 7.51 -10.53
C VAL A 153 0.47 7.34 -10.68
N VAL A 154 -0.18 8.33 -11.27
CA VAL A 154 -1.61 8.28 -11.64
C VAL A 154 -1.68 8.22 -13.16
N SER A 155 -2.17 7.11 -13.69
CA SER A 155 -2.42 6.89 -15.12
C SER A 155 -3.90 6.61 -15.33
N GLY A 156 -4.67 7.66 -15.66
CA GLY A 156 -6.13 7.57 -15.74
C GLY A 156 -6.73 7.08 -14.41
N LYS A 157 -7.32 5.88 -14.42
CA LYS A 157 -7.92 5.24 -13.25
C LYS A 157 -6.99 4.27 -12.52
N LEU A 158 -5.78 4.04 -13.02
CA LEU A 158 -4.75 3.25 -12.37
C LEU A 158 -3.85 4.15 -11.51
N VAL A 159 -3.78 3.89 -10.22
CA VAL A 159 -2.92 4.59 -9.27
C VAL A 159 -1.89 3.62 -8.74
N THR A 160 -0.61 3.92 -8.91
CA THR A 160 0.48 3.05 -8.43
C THR A 160 1.45 3.77 -7.52
N ARG A 161 2.00 3.06 -6.51
CA ARG A 161 2.96 3.62 -5.56
C ARG A 161 4.21 2.75 -5.45
N CYS A 162 5.35 3.40 -5.66
CA CYS A 162 6.66 2.84 -5.37
C CYS A 162 6.93 2.83 -3.87
N VAL A 163 7.30 1.69 -3.29
CA VAL A 163 7.87 1.67 -1.92
C VAL A 163 9.36 1.45 -2.06
N ARG A 164 10.18 2.43 -1.65
CA ARG A 164 11.65 2.28 -1.60
C ARG A 164 12.12 2.45 -0.17
N ALA A 165 13.00 1.57 0.27
CA ALA A 165 13.78 1.81 1.48
C ALA A 165 14.81 2.92 1.20
N ARG A 166 14.39 4.19 1.21
CA ARG A 166 15.32 5.32 1.29
C ARG A 166 15.54 5.60 2.77
N GLY A 167 16.69 5.25 3.36
CA GLY A 167 16.96 5.77 4.71
C GLY A 167 18.08 5.17 5.56
N LEU A 168 18.43 3.88 5.46
CA LEU A 168 19.35 3.32 6.48
C LEU A 168 20.78 3.90 6.40
N ARG A 169 21.21 4.37 5.21
CA ARG A 169 22.55 4.96 5.02
C ARG A 169 22.71 6.34 5.67
N LEU A 170 21.68 7.18 5.66
CA LEU A 170 21.77 8.54 6.21
C LEU A 170 21.66 8.54 7.74
N LEU A 171 20.86 7.63 8.29
CA LEU A 171 20.63 7.56 9.72
C LEU A 171 21.84 7.02 10.49
N MET A 172 22.48 5.96 10.01
CA MET A 172 23.68 5.38 10.64
C MET A 172 24.88 6.35 10.61
N SER A 173 24.99 7.18 9.56
CA SER A 173 26.04 8.19 9.47
C SER A 173 25.78 9.41 10.36
N THR A 174 24.51 9.75 10.62
CA THR A 174 24.13 10.86 11.51
C THR A 174 24.18 10.44 12.97
N ALA A 175 23.70 9.23 13.31
CA ALA A 175 23.81 8.65 14.64
C ALA A 175 25.28 8.49 15.07
N ARG A 176 26.16 7.97 14.20
CA ARG A 176 27.62 7.89 14.48
C ARG A 176 28.28 9.25 14.72
N LYS A 177 27.79 10.33 14.11
CA LYS A 177 28.33 11.68 14.31
C LYS A 177 27.88 12.30 15.63
N LEU A 178 26.71 11.90 16.15
CA LEU A 178 26.13 12.43 17.39
C LEU A 178 26.54 11.63 18.64
N THR A 179 26.95 10.37 18.49
CA THR A 179 27.51 9.54 19.57
C THR A 179 28.84 8.90 19.15
N PRO A 180 29.96 9.65 19.15
CA PRO A 180 31.28 9.04 19.14
C PRO A 180 31.42 8.12 20.37
N PRO A 181 32.10 6.98 20.28
CA PRO A 181 32.19 5.98 21.37
C PRO A 181 32.84 6.49 22.68
N THR A 182 33.27 7.75 22.72
CA THR A 182 34.03 8.36 23.82
C THR A 182 33.28 9.48 24.55
N VAL A 183 32.05 9.84 24.15
CA VAL A 183 31.31 10.98 24.75
C VAL A 183 30.18 10.47 25.65
N PRO A 184 30.13 10.85 26.94
CA PRO A 184 29.01 10.50 27.82
C PRO A 184 27.69 11.12 27.32
N PRO A 185 26.53 10.50 27.58
CA PRO A 185 25.25 11.00 27.11
C PRO A 185 24.98 12.42 27.65
N PRO A 186 24.35 13.32 26.85
CA PRO A 186 24.08 14.68 27.28
C PRO A 186 23.10 14.73 28.47
N ARG A 187 23.25 15.76 29.30
CA ARG A 187 22.43 15.96 30.52
C ARG A 187 20.96 16.27 30.23
N ASP A 188 20.65 16.78 29.05
CA ASP A 188 19.29 16.98 28.56
C ASP A 188 18.97 15.91 27.48
N PRO A 189 18.06 14.97 27.74
CA PRO A 189 17.69 13.94 26.77
C PRO A 189 16.78 14.46 25.65
N ALA A 190 16.18 15.65 25.75
CA ALA A 190 15.18 16.14 24.79
C ALA A 190 15.66 16.22 23.33
N PRO A 191 16.90 16.64 23.00
CA PRO A 191 17.40 16.65 21.62
C PRO A 191 17.60 15.22 21.09
N LEU A 192 18.09 14.32 21.93
CA LEU A 192 18.33 12.91 21.62
C LEU A 192 17.01 12.17 21.43
N LEU A 193 16.01 12.47 22.26
CA LEU A 193 14.64 11.95 22.14
C LEU A 193 13.95 12.50 20.89
N ARG A 194 14.17 13.77 20.50
CA ARG A 194 13.67 14.32 19.22
C ARG A 194 14.27 13.62 18.01
N VAL A 195 15.57 13.34 18.04
CA VAL A 195 16.29 12.62 16.98
C VAL A 195 15.92 11.14 16.96
N LEU A 196 15.73 10.50 18.12
CA LEU A 196 15.24 9.13 18.23
C LEU A 196 13.78 9.01 17.81
N CYS A 197 12.91 9.96 18.16
CA CYS A 197 11.52 9.97 17.69
C CYS A 197 11.44 10.20 16.18
N THR A 198 12.27 11.08 15.61
CA THR A 198 12.37 11.16 14.14
C THR A 198 12.94 9.85 13.58
N ALA A 199 14.04 9.30 14.10
CA ALA A 199 14.71 8.08 13.63
C ALA A 199 13.92 6.77 13.77
N VAL A 200 13.14 6.59 14.84
CA VAL A 200 12.37 5.38 15.13
C VAL A 200 11.04 5.38 14.37
N VAL A 201 10.45 6.57 14.11
CA VAL A 201 9.34 6.75 13.17
C VAL A 201 9.82 6.66 11.70
N GLN A 202 11.14 6.67 11.49
CA GLN A 202 11.82 6.61 10.20
C GLN A 202 12.21 5.19 9.75
N ASP A 203 11.50 4.14 10.19
CA ASP A 203 11.39 3.01 9.26
C ASP A 203 10.56 3.52 8.07
N TRP A 204 11.27 4.11 7.11
CA TRP A 204 10.74 4.78 5.93
C TRP A 204 9.84 3.85 5.09
N ARG A 205 9.76 2.55 5.40
CA ARG A 205 8.77 1.65 4.81
C ARG A 205 7.36 1.97 5.34
N THR A 206 7.21 2.17 6.64
CA THR A 206 5.92 2.36 7.34
C THR A 206 5.10 3.53 6.76
N GLY A 207 5.67 4.75 6.67
CA GLY A 207 4.95 5.95 6.24
C GLY A 207 4.74 6.11 4.72
N THR A 208 5.24 5.19 3.88
CA THR A 208 5.20 5.36 2.42
C THR A 208 3.85 5.13 1.78
N ALA A 209 2.93 4.48 2.50
CA ALA A 209 1.55 4.26 2.06
C ALA A 209 0.68 5.52 2.15
N PHE A 210 1.01 6.49 3.01
CA PHE A 210 0.21 7.71 3.16
C PHE A 210 0.09 8.54 1.87
N PRO A 211 1.17 8.85 1.12
CA PRO A 211 1.04 9.54 -0.16
C PRO A 211 0.12 8.81 -1.16
N PHE A 212 0.12 7.48 -1.14
CA PHE A 212 -0.77 6.67 -1.98
C PHE A 212 -2.22 6.79 -1.52
N ALA A 213 -2.49 6.52 -0.25
CA ALA A 213 -3.83 6.58 0.31
C ALA A 213 -4.43 8.00 0.20
N LEU A 214 -3.66 9.05 0.48
CA LEU A 214 -4.09 10.44 0.35
C LEU A 214 -4.35 10.84 -1.11
N THR A 215 -3.62 10.25 -2.07
CA THR A 215 -3.91 10.45 -3.50
C THR A 215 -5.21 9.76 -3.89
N LEU A 216 -5.50 8.56 -3.37
CA LEU A 216 -6.79 7.91 -3.57
C LEU A 216 -7.95 8.72 -2.97
N VAL A 217 -7.76 9.27 -1.76
CA VAL A 217 -8.73 10.17 -1.13
C VAL A 217 -9.00 11.40 -2.00
N GLU A 218 -7.95 12.03 -2.54
CA GLU A 218 -8.12 13.19 -3.42
C GLU A 218 -8.86 12.85 -4.72
N LEU A 219 -8.56 11.71 -5.32
CA LEU A 219 -9.21 11.27 -6.56
C LEU A 219 -10.69 10.92 -6.35
N LEU A 220 -11.06 10.39 -5.19
CA LEU A 220 -12.44 9.97 -4.88
C LEU A 220 -13.29 11.09 -4.24
N CYS A 221 -12.70 11.89 -3.36
CA CYS A 221 -13.40 12.85 -2.50
C CYS A 221 -12.95 14.31 -2.71
N GLY A 222 -11.91 14.54 -3.51
CA GLY A 222 -11.38 15.88 -3.79
C GLY A 222 -10.27 16.35 -2.84
N ALA A 223 -9.58 17.41 -3.24
CA ALA A 223 -8.42 17.95 -2.53
C ALA A 223 -8.74 18.47 -1.11
N ALA A 224 -9.96 18.95 -0.88
CA ALA A 224 -10.40 19.40 0.44
C ALA A 224 -10.43 18.24 1.46
N ALA A 225 -11.01 17.10 1.06
CA ALA A 225 -11.04 15.90 1.90
C ALA A 225 -9.62 15.37 2.19
N ARG A 226 -8.73 15.39 1.18
CA ARG A 226 -7.31 15.07 1.38
C ARG A 226 -6.67 15.97 2.44
N ALA A 227 -6.89 17.28 2.36
CA ALA A 227 -6.31 18.24 3.29
C ALA A 227 -6.85 18.05 4.71
N GLU A 228 -8.15 17.76 4.86
CA GLU A 228 -8.79 17.48 6.14
C GLU A 228 -8.21 16.21 6.79
N VAL A 229 -8.08 15.12 6.03
CA VAL A 229 -7.53 13.85 6.52
C VAL A 229 -6.03 13.97 6.84
N ALA A 230 -5.27 14.67 6.01
CA ALA A 230 -3.83 14.87 6.21
C ALA A 230 -3.51 15.88 7.32
N GLY A 231 -4.39 16.86 7.58
CA GLY A 231 -4.18 17.95 8.52
C GLY A 231 -3.74 17.53 9.94
N PRO A 232 -4.39 16.54 10.58
CA PRO A 232 -3.98 16.06 11.90
C PRO A 232 -2.77 15.10 11.89
N MET A 233 -2.28 14.68 10.71
CA MET A 233 -1.16 13.74 10.59
C MET A 233 0.18 14.48 10.58
N VAL A 234 1.20 13.91 11.23
CA VAL A 234 2.56 14.47 11.24
C VAL A 234 3.45 13.67 10.30
N PHE A 235 3.94 14.33 9.26
CA PHE A 235 4.83 13.72 8.27
C PHE A 235 6.26 14.25 8.39
N PRO A 236 7.28 13.38 8.24
CA PRO A 236 8.65 13.82 8.01
C PRO A 236 8.76 14.74 6.77
N ALA A 237 9.77 15.59 6.76
CA ALA A 237 10.08 16.39 5.58
C ALA A 237 10.36 15.48 4.37
N GLY A 238 9.75 15.82 3.22
CA GLY A 238 9.93 15.07 1.97
C GLY A 238 9.03 13.85 1.78
N THR A 239 8.06 13.57 2.67
CA THR A 239 7.11 12.46 2.49
C THR A 239 6.29 12.55 1.20
N PHE A 240 6.00 13.77 0.75
CA PHE A 240 5.22 14.05 -0.47
C PHE A 240 6.08 14.55 -1.64
N ALA A 241 7.41 14.58 -1.48
CA ALA A 241 8.35 15.06 -2.49
C ALA A 241 8.85 13.94 -3.41
#